data_AF-A0A2J7ZTD4-F1
#
_entry.id   AF-A0A2J7ZTD4-F1
#
_cell.length_a   1.000
_cell.length_b   1.000
_cell.length_c   1.000
_cell.angle_alpha   90.00
_cell.angle_beta   90.00
_cell.angle_gamma   90.00
#
_symmetry.space_group_name_H-M   'P 1'
#
loop_
_entity.id
_entity.type
_entity.pdbx_description
1 polymer ?
#
loop_
_entity_poly.entity_id
_entity_poly.type
_entity_poly.pdbx_seq_one_letter_code
_entity_poly.pdbx_strand_id
1 'polypeptide(L)'
;MDARAFVEAADAGCMEVVEWLAARRCPMRGYIDQGDPYARAGGNGDLAMLACLLRLGCPWSPDGLTFEAALQAGCGLPVLRWLLGSGCSVAWAPAAEKAQRLGLGVLSDEVLAWVSERQHLDAVVNGGPIAALTVVD
;
A
#
# COMPACT_ATOMS: atom_id res chain seq x y z
N MET A 1 -16.68 -11.10 -15.78
CA MET A 1 -15.30 -10.62 -15.88
C MET A 1 -14.82 -10.44 -14.45
N ASP A 2 -13.73 -11.11 -14.10
CA ASP A 2 -13.27 -11.25 -12.72
C ASP A 2 -12.32 -10.10 -12.33
N ALA A 3 -12.02 -10.00 -11.03
CA ALA A 3 -11.07 -9.00 -10.55
C ALA A 3 -9.63 -9.28 -10.97
N ARG A 4 -9.32 -10.53 -11.31
CA ARG A 4 -8.01 -10.93 -11.79
C ARG A 4 -7.64 -10.20 -13.08
N ALA A 5 -8.57 -10.09 -14.04
CA ALA A 5 -8.35 -9.30 -15.25
C ALA A 5 -8.00 -7.83 -14.96
N PHE A 6 -8.59 -7.24 -13.91
CA PHE A 6 -8.29 -5.87 -13.49
C PHE A 6 -6.89 -5.74 -12.90
N VAL A 7 -6.51 -6.69 -12.02
CA VAL A 7 -5.16 -6.74 -11.44
C VAL A 7 -4.10 -6.95 -12.53
N GLU A 8 -4.33 -7.86 -13.47
CA GLU A 8 -3.41 -8.14 -14.59
C GLU A 8 -3.27 -6.92 -15.53
N ALA A 9 -4.35 -6.20 -15.80
CA ALA A 9 -4.29 -4.97 -16.59
C ALA A 9 -3.51 -3.85 -15.89
N ALA A 10 -3.66 -3.73 -14.56
CA ALA A 10 -2.89 -2.80 -13.74
C ALA A 10 -1.40 -3.19 -13.70
N ASP A 11 -1.09 -4.47 -13.55
CA ASP A 11 0.28 -5.00 -13.62
C ASP A 11 0.93 -4.72 -14.99
N ALA A 12 0.18 -4.90 -16.07
CA ALA A 12 0.65 -4.62 -17.42
C ALA A 12 0.80 -3.11 -17.73
N GLY A 13 0.39 -2.19 -16.85
CA GLY A 13 0.39 -0.75 -17.12
C GLY A 13 -0.62 -0.33 -18.20
N CYS A 14 -1.60 -1.19 -18.53
CA CYS A 14 -2.52 -0.95 -19.65
C CYS A 14 -3.71 -0.09 -19.22
N MET A 15 -3.51 1.24 -19.19
CA MET A 15 -4.50 2.20 -18.71
C MET A 15 -5.85 2.10 -19.45
N GLU A 16 -5.83 1.92 -20.77
CA GLU A 16 -7.03 1.78 -21.59
C GLU A 16 -7.89 0.58 -21.15
N VAL A 17 -7.26 -0.57 -20.89
CA VAL A 17 -7.97 -1.76 -20.40
C VAL A 17 -8.50 -1.52 -18.99
N VAL A 18 -7.71 -0.95 -18.09
CA VAL A 18 -8.15 -0.63 -16.72
C VAL A 18 -9.38 0.29 -16.73
N GLU A 19 -9.37 1.34 -17.54
CA GLU A 19 -10.50 2.27 -17.70
C GLU A 19 -11.73 1.57 -18.29
N TRP A 20 -11.53 0.72 -19.30
CA TRP A 20 -12.61 -0.03 -19.93
C TRP A 20 -13.27 -1.02 -18.94
N LEU A 21 -12.47 -1.71 -18.13
CA LEU A 21 -12.97 -2.60 -17.07
C LEU A 21 -13.75 -1.81 -16.00
N ALA A 22 -13.22 -0.66 -15.58
CA ALA A 22 -13.85 0.22 -14.59
C ALA A 22 -15.20 0.76 -15.08
N ALA A 23 -15.28 1.23 -16.33
CA ALA A 23 -16.51 1.74 -16.93
C ALA A 23 -17.65 0.69 -16.96
N ARG A 24 -17.28 -0.60 -17.02
CA ARG A 24 -18.21 -1.73 -17.00
C ARG A 24 -18.52 -2.23 -15.58
N ARG A 25 -18.08 -1.49 -14.55
CA ARG A 25 -18.21 -1.83 -13.13
C ARG A 25 -17.71 -3.23 -12.82
N CYS A 26 -16.65 -3.65 -13.52
CA CYS A 26 -16.03 -4.92 -13.21
C CYS A 26 -15.32 -4.80 -11.86
N PRO A 27 -15.29 -5.89 -11.06
CA PRO A 27 -14.64 -5.86 -9.77
C PRO A 27 -13.18 -5.40 -9.93
N MET A 28 -12.80 -4.32 -9.25
CA MET A 28 -11.42 -3.83 -9.27
C MET A 28 -10.52 -4.61 -8.29
N ARG A 29 -11.15 -5.38 -7.40
CA ARG A 29 -10.50 -6.18 -6.36
C ARG A 29 -11.28 -7.48 -6.16
N GLY A 30 -10.53 -8.55 -5.93
CA GLY A 30 -11.06 -9.89 -5.68
C GLY A 30 -10.60 -10.43 -4.34
N TYR A 31 -10.52 -11.76 -4.25
CA TYR A 31 -9.93 -12.43 -3.09
C TYR A 31 -8.43 -12.07 -2.94
N ILE A 32 -7.91 -12.21 -1.72
CA ILE A 32 -6.54 -11.79 -1.36
C ILE A 32 -5.47 -12.47 -2.23
N ASP A 33 -5.71 -13.69 -2.69
CA ASP A 33 -4.82 -14.47 -3.56
C ASP A 33 -4.71 -13.94 -5.00
N GLN A 34 -5.64 -13.08 -5.44
CA GLN A 34 -5.65 -12.51 -6.78
C GLN A 34 -4.68 -11.34 -6.95
N GLY A 35 -4.13 -10.81 -5.85
CA GLY A 35 -3.19 -9.69 -5.84
C GLY A 35 -3.86 -8.33 -5.68
N ASP A 36 -3.05 -7.33 -5.34
CA ASP A 36 -3.49 -5.94 -5.16
C ASP A 36 -3.07 -5.10 -6.38
N PRO A 37 -4.01 -4.42 -7.08
CA PRO A 37 -3.69 -3.62 -8.27
C PRO A 37 -2.63 -2.55 -8.03
N TYR A 38 -2.65 -1.90 -6.85
CA TYR A 38 -1.66 -0.89 -6.49
C TYR A 38 -0.30 -1.50 -6.23
N ALA A 39 -0.23 -2.68 -5.59
CA ALA A 39 1.04 -3.37 -5.38
C ALA A 39 1.68 -3.82 -6.71
N ARG A 40 0.87 -4.28 -7.68
CA ARG A 40 1.34 -4.67 -9.02
C ARG A 40 1.90 -3.48 -9.79
N ALA A 41 1.10 -2.43 -9.96
CA ALA A 41 1.55 -1.20 -10.62
C ALA A 41 2.76 -0.57 -9.88
N GLY A 42 2.75 -0.62 -8.55
CA GLY A 42 3.83 -0.14 -7.69
C GLY A 42 5.14 -0.92 -7.85
N GLY A 43 5.08 -2.24 -8.01
CA GLY A 43 6.24 -3.08 -8.27
C GLY A 43 6.97 -2.70 -9.57
N ASN A 44 6.22 -2.17 -10.55
CA ASN A 44 6.75 -1.64 -11.80
C ASN A 44 7.20 -0.17 -11.70
N GLY A 45 7.01 0.49 -10.55
CA GLY A 45 7.28 1.91 -10.36
C GLY A 45 6.32 2.85 -11.10
N ASP A 46 5.18 2.34 -11.59
CA ASP A 46 4.26 3.07 -12.47
C ASP A 46 3.32 3.99 -11.68
N LEU A 47 3.84 5.16 -11.29
CA LEU A 47 3.06 6.19 -10.58
C LEU A 47 1.86 6.71 -11.39
N ALA A 48 1.92 6.65 -12.73
CA ALA A 48 0.81 7.09 -13.58
C ALA A 48 -0.36 6.10 -13.49
N MET A 49 -0.08 4.80 -13.49
CA MET A 49 -1.08 3.78 -13.23
C MET A 49 -1.65 3.87 -11.80
N LEU A 50 -0.82 4.09 -10.78
CA LEU A 50 -1.32 4.29 -9.40
C LEU A 50 -2.30 5.46 -9.30
N ALA A 51 -1.97 6.59 -9.93
CA ALA A 51 -2.87 7.74 -9.99
C ALA A 51 -4.16 7.45 -10.76
N CYS A 52 -4.08 6.66 -11.83
CA CYS A 52 -5.26 6.22 -12.57
C CYS A 52 -6.18 5.33 -11.71
N LEU A 53 -5.62 4.32 -11.04
CA LEU A 53 -6.37 3.43 -10.15
C LEU A 53 -7.11 4.23 -9.07
N LEU A 54 -6.43 5.20 -8.44
CA LEU A 54 -7.05 6.06 -7.43
C LEU A 54 -8.17 6.92 -8.00
N ARG A 55 -7.96 7.55 -9.16
CA ARG A 55 -8.98 8.36 -9.85
C ARG A 55 -10.22 7.55 -10.22
N LEU A 56 -10.05 6.28 -10.60
CA LEU A 56 -11.15 5.37 -10.91
C LEU A 56 -11.87 4.84 -9.66
N GLY A 57 -11.39 5.19 -8.46
CA GLY A 57 -11.97 4.73 -7.20
C GLY A 57 -11.64 3.27 -6.89
N CYS A 58 -10.50 2.76 -7.38
CA CYS A 58 -10.02 1.43 -7.01
C CYS A 58 -9.79 1.40 -5.49
N PRO A 59 -10.48 0.52 -4.74
CA PRO A 59 -10.41 0.55 -3.28
C PRO A 59 -9.05 0.07 -2.79
N TRP A 60 -8.59 0.67 -1.70
CA TRP A 60 -7.51 0.08 -0.90
C TRP A 60 -7.96 -1.26 -0.31
N SER A 61 -7.01 -2.16 -0.09
CA SER A 61 -7.21 -3.34 0.74
C SER A 61 -7.40 -2.91 2.20
N PRO A 62 -8.26 -3.61 2.97
CA PRO A 62 -8.53 -3.28 4.37
C PRO A 62 -7.27 -3.45 5.23
N ASP A 63 -7.28 -2.81 6.40
CA ASP A 63 -6.30 -2.97 7.48
C ASP A 63 -4.83 -2.75 7.06
N GLY A 64 -4.61 -1.91 6.04
CA GLY A 64 -3.28 -1.59 5.52
C GLY A 64 -2.63 -2.67 4.66
N LEU A 65 -3.38 -3.71 4.26
CA LEU A 65 -2.87 -4.80 3.42
C LEU A 65 -2.35 -4.34 2.06
N THR A 66 -2.81 -3.21 1.50
CA THR A 66 -2.25 -2.67 0.24
C THR A 66 -0.80 -2.28 0.43
N PHE A 67 -0.48 -1.65 1.56
CA PHE A 67 0.90 -1.25 1.87
C PHE A 67 1.80 -2.47 2.10
N GLU A 68 1.30 -3.48 2.81
CA GLU A 68 2.03 -4.75 2.97
C GLU A 68 2.25 -5.48 1.64
N ALA A 69 1.26 -5.47 0.74
CA ALA A 69 1.37 -6.04 -0.58
C ALA A 69 2.42 -5.28 -1.42
N ALA A 70 2.48 -3.95 -1.30
CA ALA A 70 3.51 -3.14 -1.96
C ALA A 70 4.92 -3.47 -1.44
N LEU A 71 5.09 -3.66 -0.13
CA LEU A 71 6.35 -4.15 0.45
C LEU A 71 6.71 -5.54 -0.12
N GLN A 72 5.74 -6.46 -0.18
CA GLN A 72 5.97 -7.79 -0.73
C GLN A 72 6.30 -7.78 -2.23
N ALA A 73 5.78 -6.81 -2.97
CA ALA A 73 6.12 -6.58 -4.38
C ALA A 73 7.48 -5.88 -4.58
N GLY A 74 8.20 -5.56 -3.51
CA GLY A 74 9.51 -4.88 -3.60
C GLY A 74 9.41 -3.41 -3.98
N CYS A 75 8.28 -2.75 -3.72
CA CYS A 75 8.10 -1.34 -4.07
C CYS A 75 9.15 -0.44 -3.41
N GLY A 76 9.74 0.45 -4.20
CA GLY A 76 10.67 1.45 -3.71
C GLY A 76 9.99 2.59 -2.95
N LEU A 77 10.80 3.43 -2.30
CA LEU A 77 10.29 4.55 -1.51
C LEU A 77 9.40 5.56 -2.25
N PRO A 78 9.65 5.92 -3.53
CA PRO A 78 8.75 6.81 -4.25
C PRO A 78 7.30 6.30 -4.26
N VAL A 79 7.11 4.99 -4.50
CA VAL A 79 5.79 4.34 -4.51
C VAL A 79 5.21 4.28 -3.10
N LEU A 80 5.98 3.85 -2.10
CA LEU A 80 5.49 3.74 -0.71
C LEU A 80 5.09 5.10 -0.13
N ARG A 81 5.85 6.17 -0.43
CA ARG A 81 5.50 7.55 -0.04
C ARG A 81 4.25 8.02 -0.79
N TRP A 82 4.11 7.69 -2.06
CA TRP A 82 2.93 8.03 -2.84
C TRP A 82 1.67 7.37 -2.28
N LEU A 83 1.73 6.07 -1.93
CA LEU A 83 0.59 5.36 -1.31
C LEU A 83 0.15 6.04 -0.01
N LEU A 84 1.11 6.33 0.87
CA LEU A 84 0.84 7.03 2.12
C LEU A 84 0.23 8.42 1.89
N GLY A 85 0.82 9.22 0.99
CA GLY A 85 0.34 10.56 0.66
C GLY A 85 -1.04 10.57 -0.02
N SER A 86 -1.42 9.46 -0.65
CA SER A 86 -2.72 9.28 -1.31
C SER A 86 -3.81 8.74 -0.38
N GLY A 87 -3.51 8.56 0.91
CA GLY A 87 -4.46 8.11 1.91
C GLY A 87 -4.59 6.59 2.04
N CYS A 88 -3.64 5.81 1.53
CA CYS A 88 -3.56 4.38 1.86
C CYS A 88 -3.33 4.23 3.36
N SER A 89 -4.20 3.51 4.05
CA SER A 89 -4.01 3.17 5.47
C SER A 89 -2.78 2.30 5.66
N VAL A 90 -2.08 2.47 6.78
CA VAL A 90 -0.90 1.65 7.13
C VAL A 90 -1.01 1.22 8.59
N ALA A 91 -0.97 -0.09 8.84
CA ALA A 91 -0.75 -0.64 10.17
C ALA A 91 0.77 -0.77 10.38
N TRP A 92 1.39 0.22 11.02
CA TRP A 92 2.86 0.34 11.01
C TRP A 92 3.59 -0.80 11.71
N ALA A 93 3.05 -1.34 12.79
CA ALA A 93 3.66 -2.50 13.47
C ALA A 93 3.67 -3.77 12.57
N PRO A 94 2.53 -4.23 12.01
CA PRO A 94 2.53 -5.30 11.01
C PRO A 94 3.41 -5.02 9.79
N ALA A 95 3.37 -3.78 9.26
CA ALA A 95 4.18 -3.40 8.10
C ALA A 95 5.69 -3.49 8.38
N ALA A 96 6.14 -3.07 9.56
CA ALA A 96 7.54 -3.18 9.96
C ALA A 96 7.98 -4.63 10.17
N GLU A 97 7.16 -5.46 10.81
CA GLU A 97 7.42 -6.89 10.96
C GLU A 97 7.52 -7.58 9.58
N LYS A 98 6.59 -7.27 8.67
CA LYS A 98 6.60 -7.74 7.28
C LYS A 98 7.89 -7.31 6.56
N ALA A 99 8.28 -6.05 6.66
CA ALA A 99 9.48 -5.52 6.02
C ALA A 99 10.75 -6.23 6.53
N GLN A 100 10.87 -6.43 7.84
CA GLN A 100 11.98 -7.16 8.45
C GLN A 100 12.05 -8.62 7.97
N ARG A 101 10.91 -9.32 7.88
CA ARG A 101 10.86 -10.71 7.37
C ARG A 101 11.24 -10.82 5.89
N LEU A 102 10.90 -9.82 5.08
CA LEU A 102 11.29 -9.77 3.67
C LEU A 102 12.80 -9.49 3.53
N GLY A 103 13.32 -8.55 4.33
CA GLY A 103 14.74 -8.19 4.38
C GLY A 103 15.30 -7.69 3.05
N LEU A 104 16.63 -7.69 2.96
CA LEU A 104 17.38 -7.14 1.81
C LEU A 104 17.26 -7.95 0.51
N GLY A 105 16.65 -9.14 0.56
CA GLY A 105 16.37 -9.93 -0.63
C GLY A 105 15.22 -9.38 -1.47
N VAL A 106 14.39 -8.50 -0.89
CA VAL A 106 13.20 -7.92 -1.54
C VAL A 106 13.18 -6.40 -1.43
N LEU A 107 13.58 -5.86 -0.27
CA LEU A 107 13.52 -4.42 0.02
C LEU A 107 14.93 -3.82 0.08
N SER A 108 15.05 -2.55 -0.28
CA SER A 108 16.30 -1.81 -0.08
C SER A 108 16.51 -1.46 1.40
N ASP A 109 17.76 -1.23 1.79
CA ASP A 109 18.11 -0.68 3.11
C ASP A 109 17.34 0.61 3.41
N GLU A 110 17.17 1.47 2.39
CA GLU A 110 16.45 2.74 2.53
C GLU A 110 14.97 2.51 2.90
N VAL A 111 14.32 1.53 2.27
CA VAL A 111 12.94 1.16 2.60
C VAL A 111 12.84 0.60 4.03
N LEU A 112 13.75 -0.31 4.41
CA LEU A 112 13.75 -0.91 5.75
C LEU A 112 13.92 0.14 6.84
N ALA A 113 14.90 1.04 6.68
CA ALA A 113 15.15 2.13 7.62
C ALA A 113 13.94 3.06 7.74
N TRP A 114 13.35 3.44 6.61
CA TRP A 114 12.19 4.33 6.59
C TRP A 114 10.94 3.71 7.23
N VAL A 115 10.65 2.43 6.99
CA VAL A 115 9.52 1.74 7.62
C VAL A 115 9.73 1.64 9.14
N SER A 116 10.95 1.34 9.59
CA SER A 116 11.28 1.29 11.02
C SER A 116 11.14 2.65 11.71
N GLU A 117 11.61 3.72 11.07
CA GLU A 117 11.43 5.09 11.56
C GLU A 117 9.93 5.44 11.71
N ARG A 118 9.13 5.12 10.70
CA ARG A 118 7.69 5.39 10.71
C ARG A 118 6.95 4.61 11.78
N GLN A 119 7.30 3.35 12.01
CA GLN A 119 6.75 2.55 13.12
C GLN A 119 7.04 3.20 14.48
N HIS A 120 8.27 3.66 14.69
CA HIS A 120 8.61 4.35 15.93
C HIS A 120 7.80 5.63 16.12
N LEU A 121 7.66 6.45 15.07
CA LEU A 121 6.85 7.67 15.11
C LEU A 121 5.38 7.37 15.41
N ASP A 122 4.81 6.34 14.77
CA ASP A 122 3.43 5.92 15.00
C ASP A 122 3.21 5.45 16.45
N ALA A 123 4.14 4.68 17.01
CA ALA A 123 4.08 4.24 18.40
C ALA A 123 4.15 5.40 19.40
N VAL A 124 4.93 6.45 19.11
CA VAL A 124 4.97 7.66 19.95
C VAL A 124 3.65 8.42 19.90
N VAL A 125 3.05 8.56 18.71
CA VAL A 125 1.82 9.34 18.51
C VAL A 125 0.57 8.60 19.00
N ASN A 126 0.46 7.30 18.71
CA ASN A 126 -0.74 6.50 18.94
C ASN A 126 -0.60 5.49 20.10
N GLY A 127 0.62 5.23 20.58
CA GLY A 127 0.92 4.24 21.63
C GLY A 127 1.45 4.82 22.95
N GLY A 128 1.65 6.14 23.05
CA GLY A 128 2.02 6.79 24.31
C GLY A 128 0.88 6.70 25.35
N PRO A 129 1.18 6.62 26.66
CA PRO A 129 0.15 6.73 27.68
C PRO A 129 -0.57 8.08 27.48
N ILE A 130 -1.91 8.07 27.51
CA ILE A 130 -2.70 9.29 27.71
C ILE A 130 -2.24 9.80 29.08
N ALA A 131 -1.29 10.74 29.10
CA ALA A 131 -0.90 11.41 30.32
C ALA A 131 -2.13 12.19 30.78
N ALA A 132 -2.91 11.57 31.68
CA ALA A 132 -3.88 12.27 32.49
C ALA A 132 -3.11 13.41 33.15
N LEU A 133 -3.38 14.64 32.71
CA LEU A 133 -2.95 15.84 33.40
C LEU A 133 -3.61 15.82 34.78
N THR A 134 -2.97 15.16 35.75
CA THR A 134 -3.26 15.41 37.16
C THR A 134 -2.75 16.81 37.45
N VAL A 135 -3.67 17.77 37.34
CA VAL A 135 -3.56 19.03 38.08
C VAL A 135 -3.47 18.62 39.55
N VAL A 136 -2.28 18.75 40.11
CA VAL A 136 -2.10 18.72 41.56
C VAL A 136 -2.45 20.12 42.04
N ASP A 137 -3.61 20.25 42.69
CA ASP A 137 -3.93 21.34 43.61
C ASP A 137 -3.21 21.11 44.95
#